data_AF-A0A2V8XPC2-F1
#
_entry.id   AF-A0A2V8XPC2-F1
#
_cell.length_a   1.000
_cell.length_b   1.000
_cell.length_c   1.000
_cell.angle_alpha   90.00
_cell.angle_beta   90.00
_cell.angle_gamma   90.00
#
_symmetry.space_group_name_H-M   'P 1'
#
loop_
_entity.id
_entity.type
_entity.pdbx_description
1 polymer ?
#
loop_
_entity_poly.entity_id
_entity_poly.type
_entity_poly.pdbx_seq_one_letter_code
_entity_poly.pdbx_strand_id
1 'polypeptide(L)'
;MLALREVPHPQSQGVSMADGAERREARRFTMSLPMRVLPREAKGCELDAHTRDLSYRGLYFLTDAKFEIGNEIEFVITLPQQVTQAGDVNIRCLGEVVRIEPTENGKVGIAAKIARYEFVPVAATAA
;
A
#
# COMPACT_ATOMS: atom_id res chain seq x y z
N MET A 1 -57.50 -45.50 -4.10
CA MET A 1 -56.44 -45.10 -3.16
C MET A 1 -55.11 -45.12 -3.91
N LEU A 2 -54.57 -43.94 -4.23
CA LEU A 2 -53.25 -43.79 -4.86
C LEU A 2 -52.19 -43.81 -3.74
N ALA A 3 -51.14 -44.61 -3.89
CA ALA A 3 -49.91 -44.49 -3.11
C ALA A 3 -48.81 -43.93 -4.01
N LEU A 4 -48.38 -42.70 -3.71
CA LEU A 4 -47.31 -41.97 -4.39
C LEU A 4 -45.93 -42.56 -4.02
N ARG A 5 -45.04 -42.58 -5.02
CA ARG A 5 -43.62 -42.93 -4.92
C ARG A 5 -42.84 -41.86 -4.14
N GLU A 6 -41.89 -42.27 -3.32
CA GLU A 6 -40.81 -41.41 -2.83
C GLU A 6 -39.47 -41.89 -3.40
N VAL A 7 -38.73 -40.97 -4.02
CA VAL A 7 -37.39 -41.19 -4.58
C VAL A 7 -36.37 -40.51 -3.65
N PRO A 8 -35.29 -41.17 -3.22
CA PRO A 8 -34.29 -40.55 -2.35
C PRO A 8 -33.44 -39.52 -3.11
N HIS A 9 -33.28 -38.34 -2.50
CA HIS A 9 -32.44 -37.25 -2.99
C HIS A 9 -30.98 -37.46 -2.56
N PRO A 10 -29.98 -37.35 -3.47
CA PRO A 10 -28.58 -37.36 -3.06
C PRO A 10 -28.21 -36.03 -2.39
N GLN A 11 -27.65 -36.12 -1.18
CA GLN A 11 -27.17 -34.99 -0.40
C GLN A 11 -25.96 -34.36 -1.09
N SER A 12 -26.06 -33.07 -1.40
CA SER A 12 -24.98 -32.25 -1.95
C SER A 12 -23.89 -32.09 -0.89
N GLN A 13 -22.85 -32.91 -0.97
CA GLN A 13 -21.66 -32.80 -0.13
C GLN A 13 -20.89 -31.55 -0.56
N GLY A 14 -20.92 -30.54 0.32
CA GLY A 14 -20.34 -29.22 0.10
C GLY A 14 -18.88 -29.30 -0.33
N VAL A 15 -18.59 -28.61 -1.43
CA VAL A 15 -17.23 -28.29 -1.82
C VAL A 15 -16.57 -27.53 -0.67
N SER A 16 -15.50 -28.10 -0.11
CA SER A 16 -14.65 -27.40 0.84
C SER A 16 -14.03 -26.20 0.13
N MET A 17 -14.54 -25.01 0.45
CA MET A 17 -14.00 -23.73 -0.02
C MET A 17 -12.60 -23.54 0.56
N ALA A 18 -11.59 -23.99 -0.17
CA ALA A 18 -10.26 -23.44 -0.07
C ALA A 18 -10.20 -22.13 -0.86
N ASP A 19 -10.99 -21.13 -0.47
CA ASP A 19 -10.88 -19.78 -1.04
C ASP A 19 -9.91 -18.94 -0.21
N GLY A 20 -8.66 -19.42 -0.22
CA GLY A 20 -7.49 -18.56 -0.02
C GLY A 20 -7.24 -17.69 -1.26
N ALA A 21 -8.29 -17.28 -1.97
CA ALA A 21 -8.16 -16.35 -3.08
C ALA A 21 -7.44 -15.11 -2.56
N GLU A 22 -6.30 -14.83 -3.18
CA GLU A 22 -5.55 -13.60 -3.04
C GLU A 22 -6.53 -12.43 -3.30
N ARG A 23 -7.16 -11.90 -2.24
CA ARG A 23 -8.07 -10.75 -2.30
C ARG A 23 -7.36 -9.45 -2.69
N ARG A 24 -6.03 -9.51 -2.83
CA ARG A 24 -5.19 -8.35 -3.15
C ARG A 24 -4.94 -8.34 -4.64
N GLU A 25 -5.42 -7.29 -5.28
CA GLU A 25 -5.25 -7.04 -6.72
C GLU A 25 -3.78 -6.77 -7.12
N ALA A 26 -2.90 -6.59 -6.14
CA ALA A 26 -1.49 -6.30 -6.32
C ALA A 26 -0.62 -7.01 -5.27
N ARG A 27 0.45 -7.66 -5.74
CA ARG A 27 1.49 -8.23 -4.87
C ARG A 27 2.18 -7.13 -4.07
N ARG A 28 2.32 -7.35 -2.77
CA ARG A 28 3.07 -6.47 -1.86
C ARG A 28 4.45 -7.03 -1.58
N PHE A 29 5.41 -6.13 -1.49
CA PHE A 29 6.78 -6.41 -1.08
C PHE A 29 7.00 -5.76 0.28
N THR A 30 7.39 -6.55 1.27
CA THR A 30 7.85 -6.04 2.56
C THR A 30 9.26 -5.51 2.39
N MET A 31 9.38 -4.21 2.12
CA MET A 31 10.65 -3.55 1.82
C MET A 31 10.68 -2.19 2.51
N SER A 32 11.83 -1.90 3.12
CA SER A 32 12.14 -0.60 3.72
C SER A 32 12.83 0.27 2.69
N LEU A 33 12.04 1.10 2.01
CA LEU A 33 12.54 2.05 1.02
C LEU A 33 12.46 3.46 1.61
N PRO A 34 13.51 4.27 1.44
CA PRO A 34 13.45 5.69 1.78
C PRO A 34 12.33 6.37 1.01
N MET A 35 11.56 7.21 1.70
CA MET A 35 10.55 8.05 1.08
C MET A 35 10.45 9.40 1.78
N ARG A 36 9.96 10.39 1.04
CA ARG A 36 9.69 11.74 1.55
C ARG A 36 8.27 12.12 1.22
N VAL A 37 7.47 12.48 2.22
CA VAL A 37 6.15 13.06 2.00
C VAL A 37 6.34 14.56 1.81
N LEU A 38 5.86 15.07 0.68
CA LEU A 38 5.98 16.48 0.33
C LEU A 38 4.92 17.29 1.11
N PRO A 39 5.26 18.50 1.56
CA PRO A 39 4.32 19.34 2.28
C PRO A 39 3.19 19.81 1.36
N ARG A 40 1.96 19.85 1.87
CA ARG A 40 0.82 20.43 1.14
C ARG A 40 0.94 21.94 0.98
N GLU A 41 1.62 22.59 1.92
CA GLU A 41 1.83 24.03 1.95
C GLU A 41 3.25 24.39 1.51
N ALA A 42 3.40 25.51 0.78
CA ALA A 42 4.70 25.96 0.26
C ALA A 42 5.76 26.26 1.34
N LYS A 43 5.34 26.44 2.61
CA LYS A 43 6.24 26.65 3.76
C LYS A 43 6.33 25.44 4.69
N GLY A 44 5.71 24.31 4.34
CA GLY A 44 5.81 23.09 5.14
C GLY A 44 7.18 22.42 4.98
N CYS A 45 7.52 21.56 5.94
CA CYS A 45 8.70 20.71 5.85
C CYS A 45 8.35 19.39 5.18
N GLU A 46 9.29 18.83 4.41
CA GLU A 46 9.22 17.43 3.98
C GLU A 46 9.28 16.51 5.20
N LEU A 47 8.55 15.41 5.14
CA LEU A 47 8.59 14.35 6.15
C LEU A 47 9.37 13.16 5.58
N ASP A 48 10.55 12.90 6.15
CA ASP A 48 11.30 11.68 5.88
C ASP A 48 10.62 10.46 6.54
N ALA A 49 10.47 9.40 5.77
CA ALA A 49 9.89 8.14 6.24
C ALA A 49 10.49 6.95 5.50
N HIS A 50 10.14 5.75 5.96
CA HIS A 50 10.48 4.51 5.28
C HIS A 50 9.21 3.68 5.09
N THR A 51 9.07 3.07 3.92
CA THR A 51 7.99 2.10 3.70
C THR A 51 8.18 0.88 4.62
N ARG A 52 7.10 0.25 5.03
CA ARG A 52 7.11 -1.11 5.58
C ARG A 52 6.77 -2.13 4.50
N ASP A 53 5.76 -1.81 3.71
CA ASP A 53 5.33 -2.58 2.56
C ASP A 53 4.90 -1.67 1.41
N LEU A 54 5.17 -2.09 0.18
CA LEU A 54 4.72 -1.39 -1.03
C LEU A 54 4.20 -2.34 -2.11
N SER A 55 3.39 -1.78 -2.99
CA SER A 55 2.93 -2.35 -4.26
C SER A 55 2.72 -1.21 -5.25
N TYR A 56 2.43 -1.54 -6.52
CA TYR A 56 2.09 -0.51 -7.51
C TYR A 56 0.75 0.22 -7.21
N ARG A 57 -0.12 -0.35 -6.34
CA ARG A 57 -1.41 0.26 -5.96
C ARG A 57 -1.39 1.01 -4.64
N GLY A 58 -0.32 0.91 -3.86
CA GLY A 58 -0.31 1.49 -2.52
C GLY A 58 0.86 1.06 -1.69
N LEU A 59 1.03 1.75 -0.57
CA LEU A 59 2.11 1.54 0.38
C LEU A 59 1.62 1.68 1.80
N TYR A 60 2.46 1.24 2.73
CA TYR A 60 2.31 1.45 4.15
C TYR A 60 3.62 1.96 4.74
N PHE A 61 3.57 2.96 5.62
CA PHE A 61 4.72 3.46 6.37
C PHE A 61 4.34 3.81 7.81
N LEU A 62 5.34 4.03 8.66
CA LEU A 62 5.16 4.48 10.03
C LEU A 62 5.69 5.90 10.20
N THR A 63 4.96 6.72 10.93
CA THR A 63 5.32 8.11 11.20
C THR A 63 4.74 8.57 12.54
N ASP A 64 5.28 9.64 13.10
CA ASP A 64 4.76 10.41 14.23
C ASP A 64 3.95 11.64 13.77
N ALA A 65 3.95 11.93 12.46
CA ALA A 65 3.14 12.99 11.87
C ALA A 65 1.65 12.60 11.79
N LYS A 66 0.79 13.63 11.81
CA LYS A 66 -0.66 13.45 11.73
C LYS A 66 -1.12 13.45 10.28
N PHE A 67 -1.96 12.49 9.95
CA PHE A 67 -2.67 12.38 8.68
C PHE A 67 -4.16 12.22 8.94
N GLU A 68 -4.96 12.40 7.90
CA GLU A 68 -6.41 12.14 7.94
C GLU A 68 -6.79 11.21 6.80
N ILE A 69 -7.72 10.29 7.05
CA ILE A 69 -8.25 9.40 6.02
C ILE A 69 -8.99 10.23 4.97
N GLY A 70 -8.74 9.94 3.70
CA GLY A 70 -9.26 10.68 2.55
C GLY A 70 -8.37 11.84 2.09
N ASN A 71 -7.35 12.23 2.86
CA ASN A 71 -6.44 13.28 2.41
C ASN A 71 -5.54 12.79 1.28
N GLU A 72 -5.40 13.64 0.27
CA GLU A 72 -4.40 13.48 -0.78
C GLU A 72 -3.00 13.72 -0.19
N ILE A 73 -2.07 12.85 -0.56
CA ILE A 73 -0.66 12.95 -0.19
C ILE A 73 0.20 12.86 -1.43
N GLU A 74 1.23 13.70 -1.47
CA GLU A 74 2.27 13.62 -2.47
C GLU A 74 3.56 13.15 -1.81
N PHE A 75 4.25 12.21 -2.44
CA PHE A 75 5.48 11.66 -1.86
C PHE A 75 6.43 11.15 -2.94
N VAL A 76 7.70 11.08 -2.60
CA VAL A 76 8.76 10.52 -3.45
C VAL A 76 9.30 9.26 -2.78
N ILE A 77 9.29 8.14 -3.49
CA ILE A 77 9.98 6.91 -3.08
C ILE A 77 11.32 6.86 -3.81
N THR A 78 12.40 6.58 -3.10
CA THR A 78 13.71 6.33 -3.70
C THR A 78 13.94 4.83 -3.78
N LEU A 79 14.07 4.31 -5.01
CA LEU A 79 14.60 2.97 -5.26
C LEU A 79 16.11 3.07 -5.29
N PRO A 80 16.82 2.52 -4.29
CA PRO A 80 18.27 2.60 -4.24
C PRO A 80 18.89 1.70 -5.32
N GLN A 81 20.13 2.00 -5.70
CA GLN A 81 20.87 1.22 -6.70
C GLN A 81 20.92 -0.29 -6.43
N GLN A 82 20.87 -0.72 -5.16
CA GLN A 82 20.82 -2.16 -4.81
C GLN A 82 19.55 -2.85 -5.32
N VAL A 83 18.46 -2.10 -5.50
CA VAL A 83 17.18 -2.59 -6.04
C VAL A 83 17.16 -2.46 -7.55
N THR A 84 17.64 -1.35 -8.11
CA THR A 84 17.56 -1.06 -9.56
C THR A 84 18.70 -1.69 -10.36
N GLN A 85 19.82 -2.04 -9.71
CA GLN A 85 21.07 -2.53 -10.32
C GLN A 85 21.71 -1.56 -11.33
N ALA A 86 21.34 -0.27 -11.29
CA ALA A 86 21.90 0.75 -12.17
C ALA A 86 22.30 2.02 -11.40
N GLY A 87 21.33 2.67 -10.76
CA GLY A 87 21.50 3.88 -9.98
C GLY A 87 20.22 4.20 -9.22
N ASP A 88 20.28 5.20 -8.35
CA ASP A 88 19.09 5.60 -7.60
C ASP A 88 18.01 6.10 -8.57
N VAL A 89 16.76 5.72 -8.30
CA VAL A 89 15.60 6.14 -9.08
C VAL A 89 14.57 6.70 -8.13
N ASN A 90 14.15 7.95 -8.37
CA ASN A 90 13.07 8.57 -7.63
C ASN A 90 11.75 8.37 -8.37
N ILE A 91 10.72 7.98 -7.62
CA ILE A 91 9.36 7.83 -8.12
C ILE A 91 8.50 8.82 -7.35
N ARG A 92 8.00 9.86 -8.04
CA ARG A 92 7.04 10.80 -7.48
C ARG A 92 5.64 10.20 -7.63
N CYS A 93 4.90 10.19 -6.53
CA CYS A 93 3.60 9.55 -6.44
C CYS A 93 2.58 10.53 -5.88
N LEU A 94 1.37 10.47 -6.42
CA LEU A 94 0.18 11.05 -5.82
C LEU A 94 -0.69 9.92 -5.28
N GLY A 95 -1.17 10.08 -4.06
CA GLY A 95 -1.96 9.06 -3.39
C GLY A 95 -3.00 9.63 -2.44
N GLU A 96 -3.76 8.74 -1.84
CA GLU A 96 -4.79 9.06 -0.85
C GLU A 96 -4.61 8.18 0.38
N VAL A 97 -4.68 8.77 1.56
CA VAL A 97 -4.66 8.02 2.83
C VAL A 97 -5.97 7.26 2.97
N VAL A 98 -5.91 5.94 3.06
CA VAL A 98 -7.12 5.09 3.15
C VAL A 98 -7.27 4.40 4.50
N ARG A 99 -6.21 4.39 5.32
CA ARG A 99 -6.23 3.78 6.64
C ARG A 99 -5.16 4.39 7.53
N ILE A 100 -5.51 4.59 8.80
CA ILE A 100 -4.60 5.00 9.87
C ILE A 100 -4.72 3.98 11.00
N GLU A 101 -3.60 3.42 11.44
CA GLU A 101 -3.53 2.38 12.47
C GLU A 101 -2.66 2.89 13.63
N PRO A 102 -3.20 3.06 14.85
CA PRO A 102 -2.36 3.38 16.00
C PRO A 102 -1.39 2.22 16.28
N THR A 103 -0.15 2.53 16.67
CA THR A 103 0.84 1.52 17.07
C THR A 103 1.25 1.72 18.53
N GLU A 104 1.69 0.64 19.17
CA GLU A 104 2.06 0.64 20.60
C GLU A 104 3.27 1.55 20.92
N ASN A 105 4.07 1.92 19.91
CA ASN A 105 5.32 2.65 20.08
C ASN A 105 5.19 4.16 19.89
N GLY A 106 3.98 4.71 19.99
CA GLY A 106 3.72 6.15 19.79
C GLY A 106 3.81 6.61 18.33
N LYS A 107 4.09 5.70 17.38
CA LYS A 107 3.96 5.96 15.95
C LYS A 107 2.55 5.61 15.47
N VAL A 108 2.18 6.13 14.32
CA VAL A 108 0.98 5.77 13.58
C VAL A 108 1.37 5.12 12.27
N GLY A 109 0.62 4.10 11.90
CA GLY A 109 0.70 3.42 10.61
C GLY A 109 -0.20 4.08 9.60
N ILE A 110 0.35 4.44 8.45
CA ILE A 110 -0.38 5.09 7.37
C ILE A 110 -0.41 4.14 6.18
N ALA A 111 -1.61 3.75 5.75
CA ALA A 111 -1.79 3.07 4.47
C ALA A 111 -2.33 4.07 3.44
N ALA A 112 -1.66 4.15 2.29
CA ALA A 112 -2.06 5.02 1.20
C ALA A 112 -2.23 4.23 -0.10
N LYS A 113 -3.24 4.59 -0.89
CA LYS A 113 -3.37 4.15 -2.28
C LYS A 113 -2.52 5.04 -3.17
N ILE A 114 -1.90 4.46 -4.19
CA ILE A 114 -1.21 5.20 -5.25
C ILE A 114 -2.21 5.43 -6.37
N ALA A 115 -2.53 6.69 -6.66
CA ALA A 115 -3.42 7.08 -7.74
C ALA A 115 -2.66 7.21 -9.07
N ARG A 116 -1.47 7.81 -9.03
CA ARG A 116 -0.56 7.94 -10.17
C ARG A 116 0.89 8.07 -9.70
N TYR A 117 1.82 7.73 -10.58
CA TYR A 117 3.23 7.89 -10.32
C TYR A 117 3.99 8.27 -11.60
N GLU A 118 5.14 8.90 -11.42
CA GLU A 118 6.09 9.23 -12.48
C GLU A 118 7.53 9.01 -12.00
N PHE A 119 8.41 8.62 -12.91
CA PHE A 119 9.84 8.55 -12.63
C PHE A 119 10.44 9.94 -12.78
N VAL A 120 11.12 10.41 -11.73
CA VAL A 120 11.78 11.72 -11.73
C VAL A 120 13.29 11.53 -11.62
N PRO A 121 14.10 12.42 -12.20
CA PRO A 121 15.53 12.43 -11.96
C PRO A 121 15.79 12.45 -10.46
N VAL A 122 16.81 11.72 -10.00
CA VAL A 122 17.33 11.96 -8.66
C VAL A 122 17.87 13.38 -8.69
N ALA A 123 17.20 14.29 -7.99
CA ALA A 123 17.70 15.65 -7.84
C ALA A 123 19.12 15.50 -7.32
N ALA A 124 20.10 15.95 -8.10
CA ALA A 124 21.47 16.01 -7.64
C ALA A 124 21.41 16.84 -6.37
N THR A 125 21.60 16.20 -5.22
CA THR A 125 21.78 16.96 -3.98
C THR A 125 23.01 17.81 -4.27
N ALA A 126 22.80 19.12 -4.40
CA ALA A 126 23.91 20.05 -4.48
C ALA A 126 24.68 19.85 -3.17
N ALA A 127 25.91 19.35 -3.31
CA ALA A 127 26.86 19.21 -2.22
C ALA A 127 27.26 20.58 -1.67
#